data_AF-A0A9E6RV70-F1
#
_entry.id   AF-A0A9E6RV70-F1
#
_cell.length_a   1.000
_cell.length_b   1.000
_cell.length_c   1.000
_cell.angle_alpha   90.00
_cell.angle_beta   90.00
_cell.angle_gamma   90.00
#
_symmetry.space_group_name_H-M   'P 1'
#
loop_
_entity.id
_entity.type
_entity.pdbx_description
1 polymer ?
#
loop_
_entity_poly.entity_id
_entity_poly.type
_entity_poly.pdbx_seq_one_letter_code
_entity_poly.pdbx_strand_id
1 'polypeptide(L)'
;MSGPTRDLADILRLLLRTPQGQALVRERDRFRAILAECGADLNDTPSDDGVAAELRRLTAMVEGLRGQIQGPLPPSRDTSLEVLRRELQEMSAVIVQAKREIAALKPESAQSGNRILSATEELDAIVTATERATTEIITKAERMSEIVDAGEIENSVVAEELSALSMDILMACSFQDITGQRITKVVNVLRYLETRINSMVQIWGQEELSEVQPVDDTSLDDTRPDAHLLNGPQLEGRGNSQVDIDALFQDLRK
;
A
#
# COMPACT_ATOMS: atom_id res chain seq x y z
N MET A 1 -20.81 -6.40 46.90
CA MET A 1 -20.81 -7.50 45.92
C MET A 1 -19.54 -8.31 46.13
N SER A 2 -19.63 -9.43 46.85
CA SER A 2 -18.48 -10.29 47.16
C SER A 2 -18.33 -11.33 46.06
N GLY A 3 -17.20 -11.34 45.34
CA GLY A 3 -16.94 -12.30 44.26
C GLY A 3 -16.78 -13.73 44.78
N PRO A 4 -17.02 -14.76 43.95
CA PRO A 4 -16.90 -16.14 44.39
C PRO A 4 -15.42 -16.48 44.55
N THR A 5 -14.95 -16.62 45.79
CA THR A 5 -13.70 -17.32 46.09
C THR A 5 -13.91 -18.77 45.64
N ARG A 6 -13.47 -19.11 44.42
CA ARG A 6 -13.41 -20.50 43.96
C ARG A 6 -12.56 -21.27 44.94
N ASP A 7 -13.17 -22.25 45.58
CA ASP A 7 -12.52 -23.14 46.53
C ASP A 7 -11.33 -23.81 45.83
N LEU A 8 -10.15 -23.81 46.48
CA LEU A 8 -8.92 -24.40 45.95
C LEU A 8 -9.14 -25.87 45.55
N ALA A 9 -10.06 -26.55 46.25
CA ALA A 9 -10.51 -27.90 45.94
C ALA A 9 -11.13 -28.03 44.54
N ASP A 10 -11.88 -27.03 44.08
CA ASP A 10 -12.52 -27.05 42.77
C ASP A 10 -11.52 -26.78 41.64
N ILE A 11 -10.51 -25.93 41.88
CA ILE A 11 -9.41 -25.72 40.94
C ILE A 11 -8.59 -27.00 40.77
N LEU A 12 -8.26 -27.68 41.87
CA LEU A 12 -7.56 -28.96 41.84
C LEU A 12 -8.38 -30.04 41.13
N ARG A 13 -9.69 -30.12 41.35
CA ARG A 13 -10.58 -31.04 40.63
C ARG A 13 -10.61 -30.77 39.13
N LEU A 14 -10.59 -29.51 38.71
CA LEU A 14 -10.55 -29.12 37.31
C LEU A 14 -9.21 -29.47 36.66
N LEU A 15 -8.09 -29.21 37.33
CA LEU A 15 -6.75 -29.55 36.84
C LEU A 15 -6.58 -31.06 36.69
N LEU A 16 -7.09 -31.86 37.63
CA LEU A 16 -7.05 -33.33 37.57
C LEU A 16 -7.94 -33.94 36.47
N ARG A 17 -8.85 -33.17 35.86
CA ARG A 17 -9.60 -33.60 34.67
C ARG A 17 -8.83 -33.43 33.36
N THR A 18 -7.73 -32.67 33.37
CA THR A 18 -6.89 -32.50 32.18
C THR A 18 -5.99 -33.72 31.96
N PRO A 19 -5.63 -34.05 30.70
CA PRO A 19 -4.68 -35.12 30.42
C PRO A 19 -3.34 -34.95 31.15
N GLN A 20 -2.90 -33.69 31.30
CA GLN A 20 -1.66 -33.32 31.99
C GLN A 20 -1.76 -33.54 33.51
N GLY A 21 -2.88 -33.17 34.13
CA GLY A 21 -3.11 -33.42 35.56
C GLY A 21 -3.20 -34.90 35.91
N GLN A 22 -3.81 -35.71 35.03
CA GLN A 22 -3.84 -37.17 35.22
C GLN A 22 -2.45 -37.81 35.04
N ALA A 23 -1.64 -37.33 34.09
CA ALA A 23 -0.27 -37.79 33.92
C ALA A 23 0.58 -37.54 35.17
N LEU A 24 0.46 -36.35 35.77
CA LEU A 24 1.21 -35.96 36.96
C LEU A 24 0.83 -36.79 38.20
N VAL A 25 -0.45 -37.16 38.33
CA VAL A 25 -0.89 -38.09 39.39
C VAL A 25 -0.37 -39.50 39.16
N ARG A 26 -0.40 -40.01 37.92
CA ARG A 26 0.16 -41.33 37.59
C ARG A 26 1.65 -41.39 37.86
N GLU A 27 2.37 -40.32 37.55
CA GLU A 27 3.80 -40.22 37.78
C GLU A 27 4.12 -40.15 39.28
N ARG A 28 3.37 -39.33 40.06
CA ARG A 28 3.46 -39.32 41.53
C ARG A 28 3.18 -40.70 42.13
N ASP A 29 2.14 -41.39 41.68
CA ASP A 29 1.75 -42.69 42.22
C ASP A 29 2.78 -43.78 41.83
N ARG A 30 3.39 -43.67 40.65
CA ARG A 30 4.51 -44.52 40.21
C ARG A 30 5.75 -44.29 41.07
N PHE A 31 6.10 -43.04 41.35
CA PHE A 31 7.19 -42.72 42.29
C PHE A 31 6.91 -43.25 43.69
N ARG A 32 5.66 -43.14 44.17
CA ARG A 32 5.25 -43.68 45.46
C ARG A 32 5.37 -45.20 45.53
N ALA A 33 5.06 -45.90 44.43
CA ALA A 33 5.23 -47.35 44.33
C ALA A 33 6.71 -47.75 44.36
N ILE A 34 7.58 -47.04 43.63
CA ILE A 34 9.03 -47.28 43.64
C ILE A 34 9.60 -47.05 45.05
N LEU A 35 9.19 -45.97 45.73
CA LEU A 35 9.62 -45.70 47.10
C LEU A 35 9.11 -46.76 48.10
N ALA A 36 7.94 -47.35 47.86
CA ALA A 36 7.42 -48.44 48.67
C ALA A 36 8.17 -49.75 48.42
N GLU A 37 8.59 -50.04 47.18
CA GLU A 37 9.46 -51.17 46.85
C GLU A 37 10.85 -51.01 47.47
N CYS A 38 11.48 -49.82 47.36
CA CYS A 38 12.76 -49.54 48.03
C CYS A 38 12.66 -49.55 49.57
N GLY A 39 11.48 -49.23 50.12
CA GLY A 39 11.21 -49.26 51.55
C GLY A 39 11.13 -50.66 52.15
N ALA A 40 10.81 -51.68 51.34
CA ALA A 40 10.64 -53.06 51.80
C ALA A 40 11.98 -53.81 51.97
N ASP A 41 13.03 -53.40 51.26
CA ASP A 41 14.36 -54.03 51.29
C ASP A 41 15.28 -53.50 52.41
N LEU A 42 14.80 -52.58 53.26
CA LEU A 42 15.58 -51.95 54.34
C LEU A 42 15.59 -52.71 55.67
N ASN A 43 14.94 -53.89 55.76
CA ASN A 43 14.88 -54.65 57.01
C ASN A 43 16.01 -55.68 57.19
N ASP A 44 16.96 -55.77 56.25
CA ASP A 44 18.22 -56.48 56.40
C ASP A 44 19.39 -55.50 56.29
N THR A 45 19.92 -55.06 57.43
CA THR A 45 21.11 -54.19 57.49
C THR A 45 22.35 -54.95 57.03
N PRO A 46 23.28 -54.29 56.31
CA PRO A 46 24.53 -53.97 57.00
C PRO A 46 25.15 -52.61 56.62
N SER A 47 25.77 -51.97 57.63
CA SER A 47 26.81 -50.91 57.55
C SER A 47 26.39 -49.50 57.08
N ASP A 48 26.65 -48.50 57.94
CA ASP A 48 26.38 -47.06 57.81
C ASP A 48 26.89 -46.38 56.51
N ASP A 49 27.84 -47.00 55.80
CA ASP A 49 28.38 -46.45 54.54
C ASP A 49 27.44 -46.62 53.34
N GLY A 50 26.61 -47.67 53.34
CA GLY A 50 25.71 -47.99 52.22
C GLY A 50 24.54 -47.02 52.09
N VAL A 51 23.92 -46.67 53.22
CA VAL A 51 22.79 -45.72 53.27
C VAL A 51 23.24 -44.32 52.87
N ALA A 52 24.44 -43.89 53.30
CA ALA A 52 25.02 -42.62 52.90
C ALA A 52 25.40 -42.57 51.41
N ALA A 53 25.80 -43.69 50.81
CA ALA A 53 26.05 -43.80 49.38
C ALA A 53 24.73 -43.71 48.57
N GLU A 54 23.68 -44.37 49.06
CA GLU A 54 22.37 -44.37 48.39
C GLU A 54 21.66 -43.02 48.51
N LEU A 55 21.73 -42.35 49.66
CA LEU A 55 21.25 -40.96 49.83
C LEU A 55 21.98 -39.98 48.90
N ARG A 56 23.29 -40.15 48.70
CA ARG A 56 24.07 -39.33 47.75
C ARG A 56 23.66 -39.59 46.30
N ARG A 57 23.36 -40.84 45.93
CA ARG A 57 22.83 -41.19 44.60
C ARG A 57 21.46 -40.59 44.36
N LEU A 58 20.54 -40.71 45.32
CA LEU A 58 19.21 -40.11 45.25
C LEU A 58 19.28 -38.59 45.15
N THR A 59 20.16 -37.94 45.93
CA THR A 59 20.36 -36.48 45.86
C THR A 59 20.89 -36.05 44.49
N ALA A 60 21.87 -36.78 43.93
CA ALA A 60 22.39 -36.50 42.59
C ALA A 60 21.35 -36.72 41.49
N MET A 61 20.49 -37.73 41.63
CA MET A 61 19.41 -38.00 40.69
C MET A 61 18.32 -36.92 40.75
N VAL A 62 17.98 -36.43 41.94
CA VAL A 62 17.04 -35.31 42.15
C VAL A 62 17.62 -33.99 41.63
N GLU A 63 18.90 -33.71 41.86
CA GLU A 63 19.60 -32.56 41.28
C GLU A 63 19.64 -32.64 39.74
N GLY A 64 19.90 -33.82 39.18
CA GLY A 64 19.84 -34.07 37.73
C GLY A 64 18.44 -33.87 37.14
N LEU A 65 17.40 -34.34 37.84
CA LEU A 65 16.01 -34.13 37.44
C LEU A 65 15.61 -32.65 37.55
N ARG A 66 16.10 -31.93 38.57
CA ARG A 66 15.91 -30.48 38.71
C ARG A 66 16.55 -29.73 37.55
N GLY A 67 17.73 -30.15 37.09
CA GLY A 67 18.37 -29.62 35.88
C GLY A 67 17.58 -29.86 34.60
N GLN A 68 16.87 -31.00 34.49
CA GLN A 68 15.99 -31.29 33.35
C GLN A 68 14.68 -30.49 33.39
N ILE A 69 14.14 -30.20 34.57
CA ILE A 69 12.95 -29.35 34.75
C ILE A 69 13.29 -27.86 34.58
N GLN A 70 14.50 -27.43 34.93
CA GLN A 70 15.00 -26.05 34.75
C GLN A 70 15.64 -25.80 33.38
N GLY A 71 15.74 -26.82 32.52
CA GLY A 71 16.14 -26.64 31.13
C GLY A 71 15.13 -25.79 30.35
N PRO A 72 15.53 -25.12 29.25
CA PRO A 72 14.59 -24.34 28.46
C PRO A 72 13.46 -25.25 27.99
N LEU A 73 12.23 -24.97 28.45
CA LEU A 73 11.03 -25.67 28.01
C LEU A 73 10.97 -25.60 26.47
N PRO A 74 10.67 -26.70 25.75
CA PRO A 74 10.46 -26.61 24.31
C PRO A 74 9.41 -25.51 24.02
N PRO A 75 9.56 -24.71 22.94
CA PRO A 75 8.64 -23.62 22.67
C PRO A 75 7.22 -24.16 22.72
N SER A 76 6.46 -23.70 23.71
CA SER A 76 5.10 -24.15 23.95
C SER A 76 4.25 -23.77 22.75
N ARG A 77 3.22 -24.54 22.41
CA ARG A 77 2.29 -24.19 21.30
C ARG A 77 1.78 -22.75 21.40
N ASP A 78 1.69 -22.23 22.63
CA ASP A 78 1.34 -20.85 22.94
C ASP A 78 2.31 -19.83 22.32
N THR A 79 3.63 -20.05 22.39
CA THR A 79 4.63 -19.17 21.75
C THR A 79 4.48 -19.11 20.22
N SER A 80 4.15 -20.22 19.55
CA SER A 80 3.92 -20.21 18.10
C SER A 80 2.62 -19.49 17.73
N LEU A 81 1.57 -19.65 18.54
CA LEU A 81 0.30 -18.91 18.35
C LEU A 81 0.47 -17.42 18.61
N GLU A 82 1.29 -17.02 19.59
CA GLU A 82 1.62 -15.62 19.86
C GLU A 82 2.40 -14.99 18.70
N VAL A 83 3.37 -15.70 18.12
CA VAL A 83 4.10 -15.23 16.93
C VAL A 83 3.16 -15.07 15.73
N LEU A 84 2.31 -16.07 15.44
CA LEU A 84 1.31 -15.99 14.37
C LEU A 84 0.31 -14.84 14.60
N ARG A 85 -0.12 -14.62 15.84
CA ARG A 85 -1.01 -13.52 16.21
C ARG A 85 -0.34 -12.16 15.98
N ARG A 86 0.93 -12.02 16.35
CA ARG A 86 1.71 -10.81 16.10
C ARG A 86 1.85 -10.55 14.59
N GLU A 87 2.21 -11.56 13.82
CA GLU A 87 2.31 -11.45 12.36
C GLU A 87 0.96 -11.05 11.71
N LEU A 88 -0.16 -11.65 12.14
CA LEU A 88 -1.49 -11.26 11.67
C LEU A 88 -1.85 -9.81 12.05
N GLN A 89 -1.46 -9.34 13.23
CA GLN A 89 -1.66 -7.96 13.65
C GLN A 89 -0.83 -6.99 12.82
N GLU A 90 0.42 -7.33 12.52
CA GLU A 90 1.30 -6.55 11.63
C GLU A 90 0.72 -6.50 10.21
N MET A 91 0.30 -7.63 9.65
CA MET A 91 -0.38 -7.66 8.34
C MET A 91 -1.65 -6.82 8.33
N SER A 92 -2.47 -6.92 9.38
CA SER A 92 -3.69 -6.10 9.51
C SER A 92 -3.37 -4.61 9.54
N ALA A 93 -2.30 -4.20 10.25
CA ALA A 93 -1.88 -2.80 10.29
C ALA A 93 -1.46 -2.29 8.91
N VAL A 94 -0.70 -3.09 8.15
CA VAL A 94 -0.30 -2.77 6.77
C VAL A 94 -1.51 -2.66 5.85
N ILE A 95 -2.51 -3.55 5.98
CA ILE A 95 -3.74 -3.49 5.16
C ILE A 95 -4.54 -2.22 5.47
N VAL A 96 -4.68 -1.85 6.74
CA VAL A 96 -5.38 -0.61 7.14
C VAL A 96 -4.66 0.62 6.60
N GLN A 97 -3.32 0.62 6.62
CA GLN A 97 -2.53 1.70 6.04
C GLN A 97 -2.71 1.78 4.52
N ALA A 98 -2.64 0.66 3.80
CA ALA A 98 -2.89 0.63 2.36
C ALA A 98 -4.32 1.08 2.00
N LYS A 99 -5.32 0.73 2.82
CA LYS A 99 -6.70 1.23 2.68
C LYS A 99 -6.77 2.74 2.82
N ARG A 100 -6.05 3.35 3.78
CA ARG A 100 -5.97 4.82 3.95
C ARG A 100 -5.37 5.51 2.73
N GLU A 101 -4.27 4.98 2.22
CA GLU A 101 -3.58 5.53 1.04
C GLU A 101 -4.49 5.46 -0.20
N ILE A 102 -5.20 4.36 -0.40
CA ILE A 102 -6.14 4.21 -1.51
C ILE A 102 -7.38 5.11 -1.35
N ALA A 103 -7.88 5.29 -0.12
CA ALA A 103 -8.95 6.24 0.15
C ALA A 103 -8.52 7.69 -0.15
N ALA A 104 -7.26 8.05 0.15
CA ALA A 104 -6.71 9.37 -0.17
C ALA A 104 -6.59 9.62 -1.69
N LEU A 105 -6.38 8.58 -2.49
CA LEU A 105 -6.33 8.71 -3.97
C LEU A 105 -7.71 8.99 -4.60
N LYS A 106 -8.80 8.69 -3.89
CA LYS A 106 -10.17 8.88 -4.37
C LYS A 106 -10.98 9.72 -3.37
N PRO A 107 -10.78 11.05 -3.33
CA PRO A 107 -11.59 11.90 -2.47
C PRO A 107 -13.07 11.82 -2.88
N GLU A 108 -13.94 11.39 -1.96
CA GLU A 108 -15.39 11.29 -2.18
C GLU A 108 -16.10 12.65 -2.28
N SER A 109 -15.39 13.76 -2.07
CA SER A 109 -15.99 15.08 -2.10
C SER A 109 -16.49 15.42 -3.51
N ALA A 110 -17.80 15.47 -3.68
CA ALA A 110 -18.50 15.84 -4.92
C ALA A 110 -18.08 17.20 -5.53
N GLN A 111 -17.34 18.04 -4.79
CA GLN A 111 -16.74 19.28 -5.31
C GLN A 111 -15.39 19.10 -6.03
N SER A 112 -14.63 18.05 -5.72
CA SER A 112 -13.34 17.73 -6.33
C SER A 112 -13.46 16.37 -7.00
N GLY A 113 -13.88 16.36 -8.27
CA GLY A 113 -13.97 15.15 -9.06
C GLY A 113 -12.68 14.30 -9.00
N ASN A 114 -12.79 13.01 -9.33
CA ASN A 114 -11.71 12.04 -9.29
C ASN A 114 -10.42 12.66 -9.89
N ARG A 115 -9.46 13.09 -9.06
CA ARG A 115 -8.33 13.94 -9.48
C ARG A 115 -7.51 13.30 -10.61
N ILE A 116 -7.40 11.97 -10.57
CA ILE A 116 -6.75 11.16 -11.62
C ILE A 116 -7.50 11.27 -12.96
N LEU A 117 -8.84 11.28 -12.93
CA LEU A 117 -9.66 11.44 -14.13
C LEU A 117 -9.47 12.85 -14.73
N SER A 118 -9.53 13.90 -13.89
CA SER A 118 -9.28 15.28 -14.34
C SER A 118 -7.90 15.43 -14.98
N ALA A 119 -6.86 14.92 -14.33
CA ALA A 119 -5.50 14.96 -14.86
C ALA A 119 -5.36 14.18 -16.18
N THR A 120 -6.07 13.05 -16.32
CA THR A 120 -6.08 12.25 -17.56
C THR A 120 -6.78 13.00 -18.69
N GLU A 121 -7.92 13.64 -18.41
CA GLU A 121 -8.66 14.47 -19.36
C GLU A 121 -7.85 15.71 -19.80
N GLU A 122 -7.17 16.37 -18.86
CA GLU A 122 -6.28 17.50 -19.14
C GLU A 122 -5.08 17.09 -20.01
N LEU A 123 -4.46 15.93 -19.72
CA LEU A 123 -3.37 15.40 -20.53
C LEU A 123 -3.81 15.05 -21.95
N ASP A 124 -5.00 14.44 -22.12
CA ASP A 124 -5.57 14.19 -23.45
C ASP A 124 -5.82 15.49 -24.21
N ALA A 125 -6.38 16.51 -23.54
CA ALA A 125 -6.59 17.83 -24.13
C ALA A 125 -5.29 18.49 -24.58
N ILE A 126 -4.21 18.33 -23.81
CA ILE A 126 -2.86 18.80 -24.19
C ILE A 126 -2.38 18.08 -25.45
N VAL A 127 -2.52 16.76 -25.53
CA VAL A 127 -2.14 16.00 -26.74
C VAL A 127 -2.90 16.52 -27.95
N THR A 128 -4.23 16.62 -27.87
CA THR A 128 -5.04 17.10 -29.00
C THR A 128 -4.71 18.55 -29.38
N ALA A 129 -4.54 19.45 -28.41
CA ALA A 129 -4.20 20.85 -28.67
C ALA A 129 -2.82 20.98 -29.33
N THR A 130 -1.84 20.18 -28.89
CA THR A 130 -0.50 20.18 -29.48
C THR A 130 -0.49 19.58 -30.89
N GLU A 131 -1.21 18.49 -31.14
CA GLU A 131 -1.40 17.92 -32.48
C GLU A 131 -2.02 18.91 -33.46
N ARG A 132 -3.09 19.61 -33.04
CA ARG A 132 -3.74 20.63 -33.85
C ARG A 132 -2.78 21.78 -34.17
N ALA A 133 -2.10 22.31 -33.15
CA ALA A 133 -1.14 23.39 -33.34
C ALA A 133 -0.01 22.99 -34.30
N THR A 134 0.52 21.76 -34.19
CA THR A 134 1.55 21.25 -35.09
C THR A 134 1.04 21.10 -36.52
N THR A 135 -0.19 20.61 -36.71
CA THR A 135 -0.80 20.52 -38.04
C THR A 135 -0.95 21.90 -38.66
N GLU A 136 -1.40 22.90 -37.90
CA GLU A 136 -1.47 24.28 -38.38
C GLU A 136 -0.10 24.86 -38.77
N ILE A 137 0.97 24.54 -38.02
CA ILE A 137 2.34 24.96 -38.36
C ILE A 137 2.80 24.29 -39.67
N ILE A 138 2.57 22.98 -39.81
CA ILE A 138 2.91 22.22 -41.02
C ILE A 138 2.19 22.80 -42.23
N THR A 139 0.88 23.02 -42.15
CA THR A 139 0.10 23.59 -43.26
C THR A 139 0.60 24.99 -43.66
N LYS A 140 1.04 25.81 -42.70
CA LYS A 140 1.64 27.12 -43.00
C LYS A 140 3.00 26.99 -43.68
N ALA A 141 3.84 26.05 -43.26
CA ALA A 141 5.13 25.78 -43.88
C ALA A 141 4.97 25.23 -45.32
N GLU A 142 4.01 24.33 -45.54
CA GLU A 142 3.63 23.84 -46.87
C GLU A 142 3.17 25.00 -47.76
N ARG A 143 2.33 25.89 -47.24
CA ARG A 143 1.88 27.07 -47.98
C ARG A 143 3.02 28.02 -48.35
N MET A 144 4.03 28.17 -47.48
CA MET A 144 5.23 28.93 -47.79
C MET A 144 6.01 28.31 -48.96
N SER A 145 6.16 26.98 -48.97
CA SER A 145 6.80 26.27 -50.09
C SER A 145 6.00 26.40 -51.39
N GLU A 146 4.67 26.30 -51.35
CA GLU A 146 3.82 26.50 -52.54
C GLU A 146 4.02 27.89 -53.19
N ILE A 147 4.14 28.95 -52.38
CA ILE A 147 4.35 30.33 -52.86
C ILE A 147 5.74 30.45 -53.54
N VAL A 148 6.75 29.80 -52.97
CA VAL A 148 8.09 29.74 -53.57
C VAL A 148 8.06 29.00 -54.90
N ASP A 149 7.44 27.82 -54.95
CA ASP A 149 7.36 26.97 -56.14
C ASP A 149 6.51 27.59 -57.25
N ALA A 150 5.49 28.37 -56.90
CA ALA A 150 4.69 29.14 -57.85
C ALA A 150 5.47 30.29 -58.51
N GLY A 151 6.68 30.60 -58.04
CA GLY A 151 7.51 31.67 -58.58
C GLY A 151 6.97 33.07 -58.27
N GLU A 152 6.15 33.21 -57.22
CA GLU A 152 5.57 34.49 -56.80
C GLU A 152 6.62 35.43 -56.17
N ILE A 153 7.83 34.93 -55.90
CA ILE A 153 8.96 35.67 -55.32
C ILE A 153 10.00 35.96 -56.41
N GLU A 154 10.14 37.22 -56.82
CA GLU A 154 11.11 37.64 -57.85
C GLU A 154 12.58 37.46 -57.41
N ASN A 155 12.87 37.55 -56.11
CA ASN A 155 14.22 37.42 -55.59
C ASN A 155 14.59 35.95 -55.34
N SER A 156 15.40 35.38 -56.24
CA SER A 156 15.86 33.99 -56.18
C SER A 156 16.55 33.60 -54.87
N VAL A 157 17.32 34.51 -54.24
CA VAL A 157 18.03 34.21 -52.99
C VAL A 157 17.04 34.07 -51.83
N VAL A 158 16.04 34.96 -51.79
CA VAL A 158 14.98 34.92 -50.77
C VAL A 158 14.08 33.69 -50.97
N ALA A 159 13.80 33.32 -52.22
CA ALA A 159 13.04 32.12 -52.54
C ALA A 159 13.74 30.84 -52.06
N GLU A 160 15.05 30.70 -52.31
CA GLU A 160 15.85 29.57 -51.81
C GLU A 160 15.91 29.53 -50.28
N GLU A 161 16.13 30.67 -49.63
CA GLU A 161 16.18 30.75 -48.16
C GLU A 161 14.82 30.39 -47.52
N LEU A 162 13.72 30.86 -48.11
CA LEU A 162 12.37 30.54 -47.63
C LEU A 162 12.03 29.06 -47.80
N SER A 163 12.44 28.45 -48.92
CA SER A 163 12.27 27.01 -49.16
C SER A 163 13.03 26.17 -48.12
N ALA A 164 14.29 26.54 -47.83
CA ALA A 164 15.09 25.88 -46.80
C ALA A 164 14.46 25.99 -45.41
N LEU A 165 14.00 27.18 -45.02
CA LEU A 165 13.32 27.40 -43.75
C LEU A 165 12.01 26.58 -43.63
N SER A 166 11.22 26.49 -44.70
CA SER A 166 10.02 25.65 -44.73
C SER A 166 10.36 24.17 -44.52
N MET A 167 11.41 23.66 -45.18
CA MET A 167 11.87 22.28 -44.97
C MET A 167 12.34 22.04 -43.53
N ASP A 168 13.09 22.97 -42.96
CA ASP A 168 13.55 22.88 -41.57
C ASP A 168 12.37 22.85 -40.58
N ILE A 169 11.32 23.66 -40.80
CA ILE A 169 10.11 23.64 -39.98
C ILE A 169 9.41 22.28 -40.05
N LEU A 170 9.23 21.73 -41.26
CA LEU A 170 8.61 20.42 -41.46
C LEU A 170 9.41 19.31 -40.76
N MET A 171 10.74 19.36 -40.86
CA MET A 171 11.63 18.39 -40.21
C MET A 171 11.59 18.52 -38.69
N ALA A 172 11.58 19.75 -38.16
CA ALA A 172 11.47 20.00 -36.72
C ALA A 172 10.13 19.49 -36.15
N CYS A 173 9.03 19.66 -36.89
CA CYS A 173 7.71 19.20 -36.47
C CYS A 173 7.57 17.67 -36.50
N SER A 174 8.42 16.94 -37.23
CA SER A 174 8.35 15.46 -37.32
C SER A 174 8.54 14.74 -35.98
N PHE A 175 9.23 15.37 -35.01
CA PHE A 175 9.43 14.81 -33.66
C PHE A 175 8.16 14.85 -32.79
N GLN A 176 7.13 15.58 -33.19
CA GLN A 176 5.90 15.71 -32.41
C GLN A 176 5.15 14.39 -32.30
N ASP A 177 5.21 13.52 -33.32
CA ASP A 177 4.60 12.17 -33.30
C ASP A 177 5.12 11.31 -32.13
N ILE A 178 6.43 11.32 -31.87
CA ILE A 178 7.02 10.59 -30.73
C ILE A 178 6.58 11.17 -29.39
N THR A 179 6.37 12.49 -29.32
CA THR A 179 5.89 13.15 -28.10
C THR A 179 4.43 12.80 -27.83
N GLY A 180 3.58 12.85 -28.85
CA GLY A 180 2.17 12.42 -28.76
C GLY A 180 2.04 10.97 -28.31
N GLN A 181 2.77 10.05 -28.94
CA GLN A 181 2.79 8.64 -28.56
C GLN A 181 3.24 8.41 -27.12
N ARG A 182 4.27 9.13 -26.66
CA ARG A 182 4.77 9.03 -25.28
C ARG A 182 3.74 9.52 -24.27
N ILE A 183 3.07 10.64 -24.52
CA ILE A 183 2.04 11.16 -23.62
C ILE A 183 0.84 10.21 -23.60
N THR A 184 0.37 9.74 -24.76
CA THR A 184 -0.70 8.72 -24.86
C THR A 184 -0.37 7.46 -24.05
N LYS A 185 0.89 7.02 -24.04
CA LYS A 185 1.32 5.90 -23.20
C LYS A 185 1.20 6.21 -21.70
N VAL A 186 1.55 7.43 -21.27
CA VAL A 186 1.38 7.87 -19.87
C VAL A 186 -0.10 7.90 -19.49
N VAL A 187 -0.95 8.51 -20.32
CA VAL A 187 -2.41 8.53 -20.15
C VAL A 187 -2.97 7.11 -19.97
N ASN A 188 -2.55 6.17 -20.83
CA ASN A 188 -3.00 4.78 -20.73
C ASN A 188 -2.56 4.09 -19.43
N VAL A 189 -1.36 4.41 -18.91
CA VAL A 189 -0.92 3.92 -17.60
C VAL A 189 -1.77 4.51 -16.49
N LEU A 190 -2.11 5.80 -16.54
CA LEU A 190 -2.98 6.44 -15.54
C LEU A 190 -4.38 5.82 -15.54
N ARG A 191 -4.98 5.56 -16.71
CA ARG A 191 -6.26 4.83 -16.84
C ARG A 191 -6.20 3.41 -16.28
N TYR A 192 -5.09 2.72 -16.51
CA TYR A 192 -4.86 1.39 -15.95
C TYR A 192 -4.81 1.44 -14.42
N LEU A 193 -4.06 2.40 -13.85
CA LEU A 193 -3.99 2.60 -12.40
C LEU A 193 -5.36 2.92 -11.81
N GLU A 194 -6.12 3.82 -12.45
CA GLU A 194 -7.48 4.15 -12.05
C GLU A 194 -8.37 2.90 -12.00
N THR A 195 -8.35 2.07 -13.05
CA THR A 195 -9.14 0.83 -13.11
C THR A 195 -8.78 -0.11 -11.96
N ARG A 196 -7.48 -0.20 -11.64
CA ARG A 196 -7.00 -1.08 -10.58
C ARG A 196 -7.37 -0.56 -9.19
N ILE A 197 -7.26 0.74 -8.96
CA ILE A 197 -7.70 1.42 -7.73
C ILE A 197 -9.21 1.22 -7.55
N ASN A 198 -10.01 1.46 -8.59
CA ASN A 198 -11.45 1.24 -8.54
C ASN A 198 -11.81 -0.22 -8.23
N SER A 199 -11.07 -1.18 -8.77
CA SER A 199 -11.24 -2.61 -8.44
C SER A 199 -10.92 -2.89 -6.96
N MET A 200 -9.85 -2.30 -6.42
CA MET A 200 -9.51 -2.44 -4.99
C MET A 200 -10.58 -1.83 -4.09
N VAL A 201 -11.10 -0.66 -4.46
CA VAL A 201 -12.22 0.00 -3.77
C VAL A 201 -13.47 -0.89 -3.78
N GLN A 202 -13.80 -1.51 -4.92
CA GLN A 202 -14.93 -2.44 -5.00
C GLN A 202 -14.76 -3.68 -4.13
N ILE A 203 -13.55 -4.23 -4.03
CA ILE A 203 -13.26 -5.43 -3.22
C ILE A 203 -13.43 -5.14 -1.73
N TRP A 204 -13.03 -3.96 -1.27
CA TRP A 204 -13.12 -3.58 0.14
C TRP A 204 -14.47 -3.00 0.54
N GLY A 205 -15.26 -2.54 -0.43
CA GLY A 205 -16.53 -1.86 -0.16
C GLY A 205 -16.30 -0.39 0.17
N GLN A 206 -17.16 0.46 -0.39
CA GLN A 206 -17.06 1.90 -0.24
C GLN A 206 -17.26 2.34 1.22
N GLU A 207 -18.16 1.67 1.93
CA GLU A 207 -18.49 1.94 3.34
C GLU A 207 -17.29 1.70 4.29
N GLU A 208 -16.53 0.62 4.12
CA GLU A 208 -15.30 0.35 4.91
C GLU A 208 -14.16 1.34 4.62
N LEU A 209 -14.14 1.94 3.42
CA LEU A 209 -13.11 2.92 3.04
C LEU A 209 -13.50 4.34 3.44
N SER A 210 -14.79 4.68 3.44
CA SER A 210 -15.29 5.99 3.90
C SER A 210 -15.19 6.14 5.42
N GLU A 211 -15.22 5.04 6.19
CA GLU A 211 -14.92 5.05 7.64
C GLU A 211 -13.43 5.36 7.94
N VAL A 212 -12.56 5.15 6.95
CA VAL A 212 -11.13 5.35 7.08
C VAL A 212 -10.81 6.79 6.67
N GLN A 213 -10.43 7.63 7.64
CA GLN A 213 -10.01 9.00 7.34
C GLN A 213 -8.84 9.01 6.36
N PRO A 214 -8.99 9.64 5.18
CA PRO A 214 -7.88 9.79 4.26
C PRO A 214 -6.82 10.68 4.90
N VAL A 215 -5.55 10.38 4.61
CA VAL A 215 -4.45 11.29 4.96
C VAL A 215 -4.54 12.44 3.98
N ASP A 216 -4.91 13.63 4.48
CA ASP A 216 -5.12 14.82 3.67
C ASP A 216 -3.76 15.32 3.16
N ASP A 217 -3.37 14.88 1.97
CA ASP A 217 -2.12 15.32 1.35
C ASP A 217 -2.35 16.67 0.64
N THR A 218 -2.29 17.72 1.45
CA THR A 218 -2.31 19.13 1.00
C THR A 218 -1.06 19.55 0.23
N SER A 219 -0.08 18.64 0.02
CA SER A 219 1.19 18.96 -0.66
C SER A 219 1.08 19.16 -2.17
N LEU A 220 -0.07 18.81 -2.77
CA LEU A 220 -0.30 18.90 -4.21
C LEU A 220 -1.03 20.16 -4.67
N ASP A 221 -1.56 20.97 -3.74
CA ASP A 221 -2.15 22.26 -4.10
C ASP A 221 -1.04 23.25 -4.44
N ASP A 222 -1.08 23.78 -5.66
CA ASP A 222 -0.13 24.79 -6.11
C ASP A 222 -0.41 26.11 -5.38
N THR A 223 0.34 26.33 -4.30
CA THR A 223 0.21 27.53 -3.43
C THR A 223 0.90 28.76 -4.01
N ARG A 224 1.48 28.67 -5.21
CA ARG A 224 2.15 29.82 -5.81
C ARG A 224 1.13 30.93 -6.13
N PRO A 225 1.50 32.20 -5.97
CA PRO A 225 0.58 33.33 -6.19
C PRO A 225 0.05 33.41 -7.63
N ASP A 226 0.77 32.84 -8.60
CA ASP A 226 0.43 32.77 -10.02
C ASP A 226 -0.27 31.47 -10.42
N ALA A 227 -0.59 30.57 -9.49
CA ALA A 227 -1.27 29.30 -9.80
C ALA A 227 -2.59 29.52 -10.57
N HIS A 228 -3.30 30.62 -10.28
CA HIS A 228 -4.54 31.01 -10.97
C HIS A 228 -4.35 31.37 -12.45
N LEU A 229 -3.12 31.61 -12.91
CA LEU A 229 -2.79 31.92 -14.31
C LEU A 229 -2.50 30.65 -15.13
N LEU A 230 -2.24 29.51 -14.47
CA LEU A 230 -1.94 28.23 -15.12
C LEU A 230 -3.23 27.52 -15.52
N ASN A 231 -3.96 28.11 -16.45
CA ASN A 231 -5.10 27.45 -17.07
C ASN A 231 -4.58 26.61 -18.25
N GLY A 232 -4.83 25.30 -18.21
CA GLY A 232 -4.55 24.41 -19.33
C GLY A 232 -5.41 24.73 -20.57
N PRO A 233 -5.20 24.00 -21.67
CA PRO A 233 -6.07 24.10 -22.84
C PRO A 233 -7.54 23.96 -22.44
N GLN A 234 -8.42 24.80 -22.99
CA GLN A 234 -9.85 24.70 -22.69
C GLN A 234 -10.39 23.36 -23.19
N LEU A 235 -10.99 22.60 -22.28
CA LEU A 235 -11.74 21.39 -22.60
C LEU A 235 -12.98 21.75 -23.43
N GLU A 236 -13.36 20.87 -24.35
CA GLU A 236 -14.55 21.06 -25.18
C GLU A 236 -15.80 21.28 -24.30
N GLY A 237 -16.57 22.33 -24.63
CA GLY A 237 -17.78 22.71 -23.88
C GLY A 237 -17.54 23.42 -22.55
N ARG A 238 -16.27 23.59 -22.11
CA ARG A 238 -15.91 24.36 -20.90
C ARG A 238 -15.18 25.67 -21.21
N GLY A 239 -14.97 25.98 -22.48
CA GLY A 239 -14.43 27.27 -22.90
C GLY A 239 -15.47 28.39 -22.79
N ASN A 240 -15.01 29.61 -22.53
CA ASN A 240 -15.86 30.79 -22.66
C ASN A 240 -16.32 30.88 -24.12
N SER A 241 -17.64 31.00 -24.35
CA SER A 241 -18.12 31.13 -25.72
C SER A 241 -17.71 32.50 -26.27
N GLN A 242 -17.57 32.60 -27.60
CA GLN A 242 -17.30 33.89 -28.25
C GLN A 242 -18.36 34.93 -27.87
N VAL A 243 -19.61 34.49 -27.63
CA VAL A 243 -20.71 35.35 -27.19
C VAL A 243 -20.46 35.92 -25.78
N ASP A 244 -19.95 35.10 -24.85
CA ASP A 244 -19.64 35.55 -23.49
C ASP A 244 -18.46 36.52 -23.48
N ILE A 245 -17.46 36.28 -24.34
CA ILE A 245 -16.31 37.17 -24.53
C ILE A 245 -16.79 38.52 -25.09
N ASP A 246 -17.61 38.49 -26.14
CA ASP A 246 -18.12 39.70 -26.78
C ASP A 246 -19.00 40.54 -25.82
N ALA A 247 -19.79 39.89 -24.96
CA ALA A 247 -20.57 40.56 -23.91
C ALA A 247 -19.68 41.28 -22.90
N LEU A 248 -18.57 40.67 -22.51
CA LEU A 248 -17.60 41.23 -21.54
C LEU A 248 -16.91 42.49 -22.10
N PHE A 249 -16.59 42.49 -23.40
CA PHE A 249 -16.01 43.67 -24.08
C PHE A 249 -17.04 44.74 -24.46
N GLN A 250 -18.32 44.40 -24.57
CA GLN A 250 -19.39 45.40 -24.72
C GLN A 250 -19.63 46.19 -23.45
N ASP A 251 -19.54 45.55 -22.27
CA ASP A 251 -19.73 46.24 -21.00
C ASP A 251 -18.54 47.14 -20.63
N LEU A 252 -17.33 46.83 -21.13
CA LEU A 252 -16.13 47.67 -21.00
C LEU A 252 -16.13 48.92 -21.91
N ARG A 253 -17.11 49.07 -22.80
CA ARG A 253 -17.28 50.24 -23.69
C ARG A 253 -18.26 51.30 -23.16
N LYS A 254 -18.82 51.12 -21.97
CA LYS A 254 -19.61 52.14 -21.26
C LYS A 254 -18.73 52.90 -20.26
#